data_AF-A0A6J5WTV4-F1
#
_entry.id   AF-A0A6J5WTV4-F1
#
_cell.length_a   1.000
_cell.length_b   1.000
_cell.length_c   1.000
_cell.angle_alpha   90.00
_cell.angle_beta   90.00
_cell.angle_gamma   90.00
#
_symmetry.space_group_name_H-M   'P 1'
#
loop_
_entity.id
_entity.type
_entity.pdbx_description
1 polymer ?
#
loop_
_entity_poly.entity_id
_entity_poly.type
_entity_poly.pdbx_seq_one_letter_code
_entity_poly.pdbx_strand_id
1 'polypeptide(L)'
;MANPTSSVKVVEVCKVALPPPPSPRSFASPSSFPLTVFDIRWLRFAPVKCLYFYEMPTSSATQLFFDTVLAPKLKTSLFNTLQHYLPLAGHLTWPQNSQKPVLSYVQGDTFSLTIAESGVDFYQLSGDGFIEATEYHPLVP
;
A
#
# COMPACT_ATOMS: atom_id res chain seq x y z
N MET A 1 3.34 -33.11 -2.51
CA MET A 1 2.28 -32.99 -1.49
C MET A 1 2.11 -31.51 -1.24
N ALA A 2 0.94 -30.93 -1.52
CA ALA A 2 0.69 -29.50 -1.32
C ALA A 2 0.64 -29.24 0.20
N ASN A 3 1.57 -28.44 0.70
CA ASN A 3 1.58 -27.97 2.08
C ASN A 3 0.34 -27.08 2.33
N PRO A 4 -0.17 -27.02 3.58
CA PRO A 4 -1.40 -26.33 3.89
C PRO A 4 -1.26 -24.87 3.46
N THR A 5 -2.26 -24.39 2.71
CA THR A 5 -2.37 -23.02 2.25
C THR A 5 -2.00 -22.04 3.37
N SER A 6 -0.86 -21.36 3.19
CA SER A 6 -0.47 -20.16 3.93
C SER A 6 -1.70 -19.25 4.08
N SER A 7 -2.32 -19.30 5.26
CA SER A 7 -3.54 -18.56 5.54
C SER A 7 -3.16 -17.24 6.16
N VAL A 8 -3.18 -16.18 5.35
CA VAL A 8 -3.07 -14.81 5.84
C VAL A 8 -4.41 -14.41 6.45
N LYS A 9 -4.40 -14.03 7.72
CA LYS A 9 -5.57 -13.57 8.45
C LYS A 9 -5.53 -12.05 8.57
N VAL A 10 -6.48 -11.37 7.95
CA VAL A 10 -6.64 -9.93 8.11
C VAL A 10 -7.11 -9.63 9.54
N VAL A 11 -6.34 -8.79 10.24
CA VAL A 11 -6.62 -8.34 11.60
C VAL A 11 -7.36 -7.00 11.57
N GLU A 12 -6.89 -6.08 10.73
CA GLU A 12 -7.45 -4.73 10.64
C GLU A 12 -7.31 -4.19 9.21
N VAL A 13 -8.34 -3.46 8.76
CA VAL A 13 -8.27 -2.64 7.55
C VAL A 13 -8.56 -1.20 7.93
N CYS A 14 -7.54 -0.35 7.86
CA CYS A 14 -7.66 1.06 8.19
C CYS A 14 -7.90 1.87 6.91
N LYS A 15 -8.95 2.69 6.91
CA LYS A 15 -9.13 3.73 5.90
C LYS A 15 -8.63 5.06 6.45
N VAL A 16 -7.61 5.61 5.80
CA VAL A 16 -7.01 6.87 6.19
C VAL A 16 -7.42 7.93 5.18
N ALA A 17 -8.28 8.86 5.60
CA ALA A 17 -8.68 10.00 4.79
C ALA A 17 -7.54 11.01 4.74
N LEU A 18 -7.25 11.56 3.56
CA LEU A 18 -6.23 12.59 3.44
C LEU A 18 -6.74 13.94 3.95
N PRO A 19 -5.86 14.74 4.59
CA PRO A 19 -6.23 16.05 5.07
C PRO A 19 -6.32 17.04 3.89
N PRO A 20 -7.08 18.15 4.07
CA PRO A 20 -7.14 19.20 3.07
C PRO A 20 -5.75 19.77 2.77
N PRO A 21 -5.49 20.25 1.53
CA PRO A 21 -4.21 20.85 1.18
C PRO A 21 -3.90 22.06 2.08
N PRO A 22 -2.62 22.33 2.37
CA PRO A 22 -2.17 23.28 3.39
C PRO A 22 -2.45 24.76 3.07
N SER A 23 -3.18 25.09 1.99
CA SER A 23 -3.39 26.48 1.55
C SER A 23 -4.81 26.71 1.02
N PRO A 24 -5.63 27.59 1.64
CA PRO A 24 -6.97 27.91 1.15
C PRO A 24 -6.99 28.71 -0.16
N ARG A 25 -5.82 29.11 -0.69
CA ARG A 25 -5.68 29.79 -2.01
C ARG A 25 -5.08 28.90 -3.11
N SER A 26 -4.76 27.65 -2.80
CA SER A 26 -4.13 26.73 -3.77
C SER A 26 -5.09 25.57 -4.00
N PHE A 27 -5.88 25.70 -5.07
CA PHE A 27 -6.71 24.67 -5.71
C PHE A 27 -8.01 24.28 -5.01
N ALA A 28 -9.06 25.06 -5.31
CA ALA A 28 -10.45 24.59 -5.35
C ALA A 28 -10.71 23.69 -6.59
N SER A 29 -9.78 22.80 -6.93
CA SER A 29 -9.91 21.94 -8.11
C SER A 29 -9.37 20.56 -7.78
N PRO A 30 -10.07 19.46 -8.16
CA PRO A 30 -9.45 18.15 -8.18
C PRO A 30 -8.15 18.27 -8.97
N SER A 31 -7.04 17.89 -8.34
CA SER A 31 -5.73 17.92 -8.99
C SER A 31 -5.66 16.71 -9.91
N SER A 32 -6.24 16.88 -11.09
CA SER A 32 -6.22 15.88 -12.13
C SER A 32 -4.97 16.06 -12.97
N PHE A 33 -4.12 15.04 -13.02
CA PHE A 33 -2.86 15.05 -13.75
C PHE A 33 -2.97 14.11 -14.95
N PRO A 34 -2.91 14.62 -16.19
CA PRO A 34 -2.89 13.75 -17.36
C PRO A 34 -1.58 12.95 -17.36
N LEU A 35 -1.67 11.65 -17.62
CA LEU A 35 -0.50 10.80 -17.68
C LEU A 35 0.44 11.19 -18.84
N THR A 36 1.73 11.15 -18.58
CA THR A 36 2.77 11.32 -19.60
C THR A 36 2.96 10.05 -20.42
N VAL A 37 3.72 10.14 -21.52
CA VAL A 37 4.09 8.96 -22.31
C VAL A 37 4.91 7.96 -21.48
N PHE A 38 5.66 8.43 -20.48
CA PHE A 38 6.40 7.55 -19.58
C PHE A 38 5.46 6.75 -18.68
N ASP A 39 4.38 7.37 -18.19
CA ASP A 39 3.40 6.72 -17.30
C ASP A 39 2.50 5.73 -18.07
N ILE A 40 2.02 6.12 -19.26
CA ILE A 40 1.10 5.30 -20.06
C ILE A 40 1.68 3.93 -20.41
N ARG A 41 3.00 3.84 -20.60
CA ARG A 41 3.67 2.56 -20.88
C ARG A 41 3.48 1.56 -19.75
N TRP A 42 3.40 2.03 -18.51
CA TRP A 42 3.26 1.17 -17.33
C TRP A 42 1.86 0.56 -17.18
N LEU A 43 0.83 1.15 -17.79
CA LEU A 43 -0.55 0.64 -17.71
C LEU A 43 -0.77 -0.72 -18.36
N ARG A 44 0.19 -1.19 -19.18
CA ARG A 44 0.15 -2.50 -19.84
C ARG A 44 0.63 -3.63 -18.94
N PHE A 45 1.22 -3.31 -17.80
CA PHE A 45 1.78 -4.28 -16.86
C PHE A 45 0.87 -4.46 -15.66
N ALA A 46 0.93 -5.64 -15.05
CA ALA A 46 0.25 -5.88 -13.78
C ALA A 46 0.82 -4.93 -12.70
N PRO A 47 0.04 -4.58 -11.67
CA PRO A 47 0.53 -3.79 -10.54
C PRO A 47 1.79 -4.40 -9.94
N VAL A 48 2.78 -3.55 -9.65
CA VAL A 48 4.01 -3.98 -8.98
C VAL A 48 3.66 -4.39 -7.55
N LYS A 49 3.97 -5.64 -7.21
CA LYS A 49 3.83 -6.16 -5.84
C LYS A 49 5.23 -6.33 -5.25
N CYS A 50 5.49 -5.71 -4.11
CA CYS A 50 6.80 -5.74 -3.46
C CYS A 50 6.64 -6.19 -2.00
N LEU A 51 7.57 -7.03 -1.55
CA LEU A 51 7.66 -7.51 -0.18
C LEU A 51 8.97 -7.06 0.43
N TYR A 52 8.88 -6.57 1.67
CA TYR A 52 10.04 -6.18 2.48
C TYR A 52 9.96 -6.93 3.80
N PHE A 53 10.99 -7.73 4.09
CA PHE A 53 11.10 -8.50 5.32
C PHE A 53 11.93 -7.74 6.34
N TYR A 54 11.41 -7.60 7.56
CA TYR A 54 12.10 -6.96 8.68
C TYR A 54 12.08 -7.92 9.87
N GLU A 55 13.25 -8.43 10.24
CA GLU A 55 13.38 -9.25 11.44
C GLU A 55 13.27 -8.35 12.69
N MET A 56 12.37 -8.70 13.58
CA MET A 56 12.22 -7.99 14.85
C MET A 56 13.05 -8.67 15.95
N PRO A 57 13.75 -7.91 16.81
CA PRO A 57 14.41 -8.48 17.98
C PRO A 57 13.42 -9.26 18.83
N THR A 58 13.82 -10.44 19.32
CA THR A 58 12.94 -11.34 20.09
C THR A 58 12.29 -10.66 21.30
N SER A 59 12.98 -9.70 21.93
CA SER A 59 12.45 -8.91 23.06
C SER A 59 11.29 -7.98 22.68
N SER A 60 11.17 -7.61 21.41
CA SER A 60 10.14 -6.69 20.88
C SER A 60 9.11 -7.40 19.99
N ALA A 61 9.33 -8.67 19.64
CA ALA A 61 8.44 -9.49 18.83
C ALA A 61 7.20 -9.98 19.62
N THR A 62 6.46 -9.03 20.20
CA THR A 62 5.24 -9.32 20.96
C THR A 62 4.04 -8.62 20.31
N GLN A 63 2.87 -9.25 20.39
CA GLN A 63 1.62 -8.64 19.91
C GLN A 63 1.39 -7.26 20.52
N LEU A 64 1.68 -7.11 21.81
CA LEU A 64 1.53 -5.84 22.52
C LEU A 64 2.38 -4.73 21.90
N PHE A 65 3.64 -5.00 21.56
CA PHE A 65 4.50 -4.01 20.90
C PHE A 65 3.98 -3.67 19.50
N PHE A 66 3.52 -4.68 18.76
CA PHE A 66 2.94 -4.47 17.43
C PHE A 66 1.74 -3.51 17.48
N ASP A 67 0.79 -3.79 18.36
CA ASP A 67 -0.47 -3.05 18.48
C ASP A 67 -0.26 -1.64 19.05
N THR A 68 0.64 -1.49 20.04
CA THR A 68 0.80 -0.21 20.77
C THR A 68 1.86 0.71 20.19
N VAL A 69 2.85 0.17 19.47
CA VAL A 69 4.00 0.96 18.98
C VAL A 69 4.11 0.91 17.47
N LEU A 70 4.20 -0.28 16.88
CA LEU A 70 4.53 -0.40 15.46
C LEU A 70 3.38 0.04 14.55
N ALA A 71 2.19 -0.54 14.72
CA ALA A 71 1.03 -0.23 13.89
C ALA A 71 0.63 1.25 13.96
N PRO A 72 0.56 1.92 15.13
CA PRO A 72 0.30 3.35 15.21
C PRO A 72 1.36 4.22 14.52
N LYS A 73 2.66 3.88 14.65
CA LYS A 73 3.74 4.61 13.98
C LYS A 73 3.70 4.45 12.46
N LEU A 74 3.40 3.26 11.95
CA LEU A 74 3.22 3.02 10.52
C LEU A 74 2.04 3.81 9.96
N LYS A 75 0.88 3.77 10.63
CA LYS A 75 -0.31 4.57 10.25
C LYS A 75 0.02 6.07 10.18
N THR A 76 0.67 6.60 11.22
CA THR A 76 0.99 8.04 11.31
C THR A 76 2.04 8.47 10.28
N SER A 77 3.12 7.69 10.13
CA SER A 77 4.17 8.01 9.16
C SER A 77 3.65 7.96 7.73
N LEU A 78 2.87 6.94 7.38
CA LEU A 78 2.23 6.81 6.08
C LEU A 78 1.30 7.99 5.79
N PHE A 79 0.45 8.36 6.74
CA PHE A 79 -0.43 9.53 6.61
C PHE A 79 0.37 10.80 6.29
N ASN A 80 1.42 11.08 7.07
CA ASN A 80 2.28 12.25 6.85
C ASN A 80 2.97 12.19 5.48
N THR A 81 3.46 11.01 5.05
CA THR A 81 4.06 10.84 3.72
C THR A 81 3.06 11.15 2.61
N LEU A 82 1.81 10.66 2.72
CA LEU A 82 0.79 10.90 1.70
C LEU A 82 0.41 12.37 1.57
N GLN A 83 0.55 13.20 2.62
CA GLN A 83 0.39 14.66 2.51
C GLN A 83 1.37 15.28 1.51
N HIS A 84 2.56 14.69 1.35
CA HIS A 84 3.59 15.15 0.42
C HIS A 84 3.51 14.45 -0.95
N TYR A 85 2.95 13.24 -1.00
CA TYR A 85 2.82 12.42 -2.20
C TYR A 85 1.37 12.12 -2.54
N LEU A 86 0.55 13.19 -2.64
CA LEU A 86 -0.89 13.11 -2.94
C LEU A 86 -1.26 12.22 -4.15
N PRO A 87 -0.48 12.17 -5.26
CA PRO A 87 -0.76 11.26 -6.36
C PRO A 87 -0.92 9.78 -5.97
N LEU A 88 -0.27 9.32 -4.88
CA LEU A 88 -0.36 7.93 -4.40
C LEU A 88 -1.72 7.58 -3.79
N ALA A 89 -2.49 8.58 -3.39
CA ALA A 89 -3.83 8.41 -2.85
C ALA A 89 -4.93 8.78 -3.85
N GLY A 90 -4.55 9.11 -5.08
CA GLY A 90 -5.49 9.39 -6.17
C GLY A 90 -5.98 8.12 -6.86
N HIS A 91 -6.99 8.31 -7.70
CA HIS A 91 -7.55 7.29 -8.56
C HIS A 91 -7.14 7.50 -10.01
N LEU A 92 -6.69 6.43 -10.67
CA LEU A 92 -6.49 6.43 -12.10
C LEU A 92 -7.83 6.22 -12.81
N THR A 93 -8.24 7.17 -13.64
CA THR A 93 -9.49 7.11 -14.41
C THR A 93 -9.22 7.33 -15.89
N TRP A 94 -10.11 6.84 -16.76
CA TRP A 94 -10.07 7.14 -18.20
C TRP A 94 -11.42 7.72 -18.65
N PRO A 95 -11.61 9.04 -18.52
CA PRO A 95 -12.82 9.71 -18.98
C PRO A 95 -13.04 9.50 -20.49
N GLN A 96 -14.28 9.27 -20.91
CA GLN A 96 -14.61 9.01 -22.32
C GLN A 96 -14.23 10.17 -23.26
N ASN A 97 -14.27 11.40 -22.75
CA ASN A 97 -13.88 12.62 -23.46
C ASN A 97 -12.38 12.89 -23.43
N SER A 98 -11.57 12.04 -22.79
CA SER A 98 -10.12 12.21 -22.69
C SER A 98 -9.38 11.24 -23.60
N GLN A 99 -8.42 11.77 -24.35
CA GLN A 99 -7.51 10.94 -25.15
C GLN A 99 -6.51 10.15 -24.30
N LYS A 100 -6.36 10.49 -23.02
CA LYS A 100 -5.39 9.87 -22.12
C LYS A 100 -6.01 9.59 -20.75
N PRO A 101 -5.55 8.55 -20.04
CA PRO A 101 -5.87 8.36 -18.64
C PRO A 101 -5.40 9.55 -17.79
N VAL A 102 -6.11 9.78 -16.70
CA VAL A 102 -5.89 10.89 -15.78
C VAL A 102 -5.81 10.33 -14.36
N LEU A 103 -4.78 10.74 -13.64
CA LEU A 103 -4.68 10.50 -12.21
C LEU A 103 -5.37 11.65 -11.48
N SER A 104 -6.45 11.38 -10.78
CA SER A 104 -7.23 12.39 -10.06
C SER A 104 -7.27 12.10 -8.57
N TYR A 105 -7.09 13.13 -7.77
CA TYR A 105 -7.32 13.06 -6.33
C TYR A 105 -8.46 13.99 -5.94
N VAL A 106 -9.38 13.50 -5.11
CA VAL A 106 -10.50 14.25 -4.55
C VAL A 106 -10.36 14.31 -3.03
N GLN A 107 -10.68 15.46 -2.44
CA GLN A 107 -10.71 15.59 -0.99
C GLN A 107 -11.72 14.59 -0.40
N GLY A 108 -11.24 13.77 0.53
CA GLY A 108 -12.03 12.68 1.12
C GLY A 108 -11.69 11.30 0.54
N ASP A 109 -10.86 11.22 -0.50
CA ASP A 109 -10.28 9.95 -0.93
C ASP A 109 -9.49 9.33 0.24
N THR A 110 -9.63 8.02 0.37
CA THR A 110 -9.05 7.25 1.47
C THR A 110 -8.05 6.23 0.96
N PHE A 111 -6.91 6.16 1.63
CA PHE A 111 -5.98 5.04 1.46
C PHE A 111 -6.37 3.87 2.37
N SER A 112 -6.17 2.64 1.89
CA SER A 112 -6.40 1.41 2.68
C SER A 112 -5.09 0.81 3.16
N LEU A 113 -4.87 0.78 4.46
CA LEU A 113 -3.79 0.01 5.08
C LEU A 113 -4.37 -1.29 5.66
N THR A 114 -3.88 -2.44 5.19
CA THR A 114 -4.26 -3.74 5.73
C THR A 114 -3.18 -4.25 6.69
N ILE A 115 -3.59 -4.63 7.88
CA ILE A 115 -2.76 -5.32 8.87
C ILE A 115 -3.23 -6.77 8.91
N ALA A 116 -2.31 -7.70 8.75
CA ALA A 116 -2.60 -9.13 8.71
C ALA A 116 -1.52 -9.94 9.42
N GLU A 117 -1.91 -11.12 9.87
CA GLU A 117 -1.05 -12.09 10.54
C GLU A 117 -0.93 -13.34 9.66
N SER A 118 0.22 -14.00 9.72
CA SER A 118 0.47 -15.26 9.01
C SER A 118 1.23 -16.22 9.91
N GLY A 119 0.90 -17.51 9.82
CA GLY A 119 1.62 -18.58 10.50
C GLY A 119 2.78 -19.16 9.68
N VAL A 120 3.12 -18.56 8.53
CA VAL A 120 4.24 -19.02 7.70
C VAL A 120 5.56 -18.69 8.37
N ASP A 121 6.54 -19.58 8.22
CA ASP A 121 7.90 -19.37 8.71
C ASP A 121 8.54 -18.15 8.00
N PHE A 122 8.95 -17.17 8.81
CA PHE A 122 9.61 -15.95 8.33
C PHE A 122 10.88 -16.28 7.55
N TYR A 123 11.72 -17.17 8.08
CA TYR A 123 13.02 -17.48 7.48
C TYR A 123 12.90 -18.30 6.19
N GLN A 124 11.81 -19.06 6.05
CA GLN A 124 11.48 -19.71 4.78
C GLN A 124 11.23 -18.69 3.68
N LEU A 125 10.60 -17.56 4.00
CA LEU A 125 10.23 -16.53 3.01
C LEU A 125 11.31 -15.46 2.80
N SER A 126 12.11 -15.18 3.83
CA SER A 126 13.13 -14.12 3.79
C SER A 126 14.55 -14.64 3.50
N GLY A 127 14.73 -15.95 3.42
CA GLY A 127 16.03 -16.59 3.19
C GLY A 127 16.58 -16.40 1.77
N ASP A 128 17.78 -16.92 1.55
CA ASP A 128 18.49 -16.90 0.26
C ASP A 128 18.17 -18.10 -0.65
N GLY A 129 17.28 -19.00 -0.19
CA GLY A 129 16.84 -20.16 -0.93
C GLY A 129 15.92 -19.84 -2.11
N PHE A 130 15.74 -20.82 -2.99
CA PHE A 130 14.73 -20.75 -4.05
C PHE A 130 13.35 -20.99 -3.44
N ILE A 131 12.43 -20.05 -3.67
CA ILE A 131 11.04 -20.09 -3.20
C ILE A 131 10.14 -19.94 -4.41
N GLU A 132 9.06 -20.71 -4.48
CA GLU A 132 8.08 -20.57 -5.55
C GLU A 132 7.37 -19.21 -5.44
N ALA A 133 7.22 -18.50 -6.56
CA ALA A 133 6.56 -17.19 -6.56
C ALA A 133 5.13 -17.23 -5.97
N THR A 134 4.46 -18.37 -6.10
CA THR A 134 3.13 -18.66 -5.55
C THR A 134 3.07 -18.60 -4.03
N GLU A 135 4.18 -18.81 -3.32
CA GLU A 135 4.24 -18.70 -1.87
C GLU A 135 4.09 -17.25 -1.38
N TYR A 136 4.46 -16.27 -2.22
CA TYR A 136 4.30 -14.84 -1.90
C TYR A 136 2.92 -14.29 -2.21
N HIS A 137 2.15 -14.94 -3.09
CA HIS A 137 0.84 -14.45 -3.52
C HIS A 137 -0.13 -14.11 -2.38
N PRO A 138 -0.20 -14.88 -1.26
CA PRO A 138 -1.08 -14.54 -0.14
C PRO A 138 -0.63 -13.31 0.65
N LEU A 139 0.65 -12.93 0.59
CA LEU A 139 1.26 -11.86 1.40
C LEU A 139 1.16 -10.47 0.76
N VAL A 140 0.70 -10.42 -0.49
CA VAL A 140 0.57 -9.19 -1.27
C VAL A 140 -0.91 -8.93 -1.58
N PRO A 141 -1.37 -7.67 -1.52
CA PRO A 141 -2.76 -7.32 -1.81
C PRO A 141 -3.15 -7.54 -3.28
#